data_AF-A0A936LYF4-F1
#
_entry.id   AF-A0A936LYF4-F1
#
_cell.length_a   1.000
_cell.length_b   1.000
_cell.length_c   1.000
_cell.angle_alpha   90.00
_cell.angle_beta   90.00
_cell.angle_gamma   90.00
#
_symmetry.space_group_name_H-M   'P 1'
#
loop_
_entity.id
_entity.type
_entity.pdbx_description
1 polymer ?
#
loop_
_entity_poly.entity_id
_entity_poly.type
_entity_poly.pdbx_seq_one_letter_code
_entity_poly.pdbx_strand_id
1 'polypeptide(L)'
;MPWPVLTGSPIHVRLVAEPHDYRGDLLSGGPRGTPIDGASFLRRREIVLDHALLRRPGRLALILSHEVAHFAWTRLGNPLRWSYQTLLDQELRRSVPGELGWPSALAKQRVTRRDRRMRSRVWRDYTAESFCDTFAWLCSGVRRHADWTLPDAARRNRRAWFRSSGLLRTLPV
;
A
#
# COMPACT_ATOMS: atom_id res chain seq x y z
N MET A 1 2.99 1.21 29.43
CA MET A 1 4.01 1.80 28.55
C MET A 1 3.47 3.13 28.03
N PRO A 2 4.20 4.25 28.11
CA PRO A 2 3.75 5.50 27.50
C PRO A 2 3.71 5.32 25.97
N TRP A 3 2.68 5.89 25.35
CA TRP A 3 2.61 5.98 23.89
C TRP A 3 3.85 6.73 23.39
N PRO A 4 4.52 6.25 22.32
CA PRO A 4 5.65 6.98 21.78
C PRO A 4 5.21 8.38 21.37
N VAL A 5 6.06 9.38 21.61
CA VAL A 5 5.79 10.75 21.17
C VAL A 5 5.67 10.73 19.65
N LEU A 6 4.48 11.02 19.15
CA LEU A 6 4.24 11.15 17.72
C LEU A 6 4.85 12.48 17.27
N THR A 7 5.94 12.42 16.53
CA THR A 7 6.63 13.60 16.00
C THR A 7 6.21 13.89 14.56
N GLY A 8 6.06 15.17 14.22
CA GLY A 8 5.76 15.66 12.87
C GLY A 8 4.34 16.21 12.72
N SER A 9 4.06 16.85 11.58
CA SER A 9 2.75 17.43 11.29
C SER A 9 1.66 16.34 11.21
N PRO A 10 0.39 16.63 11.51
CA PRO A 10 -0.69 15.65 11.41
C PRO A 10 -0.91 15.16 9.96
N ILE A 11 -1.57 14.01 9.83
CA ILE A 11 -2.18 13.56 8.57
C ILE A 11 -3.68 13.76 8.74
N HIS A 12 -4.30 14.53 7.86
CA HIS A 12 -5.74 14.78 7.87
C HIS A 12 -6.46 13.65 7.14
N VAL A 13 -7.50 13.11 7.75
CA VAL A 13 -8.36 12.10 7.10
C VAL A 13 -9.71 12.74 6.79
N ARG A 14 -10.15 12.63 5.54
CA ARG A 14 -11.42 13.16 5.06
C ARG A 14 -12.26 12.06 4.43
N LEU A 15 -13.54 12.03 4.75
CA LEU A 15 -14.51 11.14 4.13
C LEU A 15 -15.26 11.91 3.05
N VAL A 16 -15.38 11.31 1.86
CA VAL A 16 -16.14 11.88 0.73
C VAL A 16 -17.06 10.82 0.15
N ALA A 17 -18.18 11.22 -0.45
CA ALA A 17 -19.05 10.29 -1.15
C ALA A 17 -18.51 10.02 -2.57
N GLU A 18 -18.42 8.74 -2.93
CA GLU A 18 -18.12 8.27 -4.29
C GLU A 18 -16.86 8.92 -4.90
N PRO A 19 -15.67 8.73 -4.28
CA PRO A 19 -14.44 9.26 -4.84
C PRO A 19 -14.06 8.52 -6.14
N HIS A 20 -13.58 9.28 -7.12
CA HIS A 20 -13.11 8.77 -8.40
C HIS A 20 -11.73 9.36 -8.72
N ASP A 21 -10.83 8.53 -9.23
CA ASP A 21 -9.57 8.98 -9.85
C ASP A 21 -9.82 9.33 -11.32
N TYR A 22 -9.44 10.55 -11.71
CA TYR A 22 -9.45 11.00 -13.08
C TYR A 22 -8.14 11.70 -13.42
N ARG A 23 -7.26 10.99 -14.14
CA ARG A 23 -5.95 11.51 -14.59
C ARG A 23 -5.05 12.00 -13.42
N GLY A 24 -5.18 11.38 -12.24
CA GLY A 24 -4.41 11.77 -11.05
C GLY A 24 -5.07 12.86 -10.22
N ASP A 25 -6.23 13.36 -10.63
CA ASP A 25 -7.08 14.24 -9.84
C ASP A 25 -8.19 13.43 -9.17
N LEU A 26 -8.51 13.80 -7.93
CA LEU A 26 -9.63 13.21 -7.20
C LEU A 26 -10.90 14.02 -7.45
N LEU A 27 -11.88 13.34 -8.04
CA LEU A 27 -13.24 13.82 -8.20
C LEU A 27 -14.15 13.17 -7.15
N SER A 28 -15.26 13.83 -6.80
CA SER A 28 -16.27 13.32 -5.87
C SER A 28 -17.67 13.66 -6.38
N GLY A 29 -18.64 12.76 -6.19
CA GLY A 29 -20.06 13.02 -6.46
C GLY A 29 -20.48 12.99 -7.93
N GLY A 30 -19.75 12.30 -8.81
CA GLY A 30 -20.14 12.11 -10.21
C GLY A 30 -19.42 10.93 -10.89
N PRO A 31 -19.95 10.38 -12.00
CA PRO A 31 -19.51 9.09 -12.55
C PRO A 31 -18.20 9.16 -13.39
N ARG A 32 -17.47 10.28 -13.33
CA ARG A 32 -16.30 10.51 -14.17
C ARG A 32 -15.05 10.00 -13.48
N GLY A 33 -14.33 9.10 -14.13
CA GLY A 33 -13.09 8.51 -13.62
C GLY A 33 -13.28 7.07 -13.16
N THR A 34 -12.26 6.53 -12.52
CA THR A 34 -12.29 5.19 -11.93
C THR A 34 -12.68 5.30 -10.46
N PRO A 35 -13.73 4.60 -10.00
CA PRO A 35 -14.08 4.58 -8.58
C PRO A 35 -12.91 4.07 -7.74
N ILE A 36 -12.62 4.75 -6.63
CA ILE A 36 -11.59 4.35 -5.67
C ILE A 36 -12.18 4.31 -4.26
N ASP A 37 -11.64 3.45 -3.40
CA ASP A 37 -12.03 3.45 -1.98
C ASP A 37 -11.27 4.49 -1.17
N GLY A 38 -10.08 4.90 -1.63
CA GLY A 38 -9.22 5.85 -0.93
C GLY A 38 -8.11 6.40 -1.81
N ALA A 39 -7.50 7.49 -1.35
CA ALA A 39 -6.33 8.12 -1.97
C ALA A 39 -5.50 8.91 -0.95
N SER A 40 -4.19 8.96 -1.18
CA SER A 40 -3.22 9.71 -0.36
C SER A 40 -2.60 10.89 -1.12
N PHE A 41 -2.74 12.08 -0.55
CA PHE A 41 -2.10 13.31 -1.03
C PHE A 41 -0.90 13.65 -0.16
N LEU A 42 0.24 13.04 -0.48
CA LEU A 42 1.47 13.10 0.31
C LEU A 42 1.93 14.52 0.66
N ARG A 43 1.86 15.46 -0.30
CA ARG A 43 2.26 16.87 -0.10
C ARG A 43 1.27 17.65 0.77
N ARG A 44 -0.03 17.36 0.63
CA ARG A 44 -1.10 17.97 1.43
C ARG A 44 -1.25 17.34 2.81
N ARG A 45 -0.58 16.20 3.04
CA ARG A 45 -0.75 15.37 4.25
C ARG A 45 -2.20 14.98 4.48
N GLU A 46 -2.89 14.60 3.42
CA GLU A 46 -4.31 14.26 3.44
C GLU A 46 -4.51 12.83 2.94
N ILE A 47 -5.39 12.10 3.62
CA ILE A 47 -5.98 10.84 3.15
C ILE A 47 -7.45 11.11 2.91
N VAL A 48 -7.93 10.74 1.73
CA VAL A 48 -9.35 10.74 1.41
C VAL A 48 -9.85 9.30 1.35
N LEU A 49 -11.01 9.05 1.95
CA LEU A 49 -11.66 7.75 2.00
C LEU A 49 -13.10 7.87 1.52
N ASP A 50 -13.62 6.84 0.86
CA ASP A 50 -15.05 6.74 0.57
C ASP A 50 -15.84 6.60 1.88
N HIS A 51 -16.82 7.46 2.08
CA HIS A 51 -17.77 7.41 3.20
C HIS A 51 -18.45 6.03 3.34
N ALA A 52 -18.68 5.32 2.23
CA ALA A 52 -19.25 3.98 2.25
C ALA A 52 -18.38 2.94 3.01
N LEU A 53 -17.09 3.22 3.25
CA LEU A 53 -16.20 2.37 4.04
C LEU A 53 -16.60 2.32 5.52
N LEU A 54 -17.27 3.33 6.06
CA LEU A 54 -17.74 3.31 7.46
C LEU A 54 -18.67 2.13 7.76
N ARG A 55 -19.38 1.63 6.75
CA ARG A 55 -20.26 0.45 6.87
C ARG A 55 -19.50 -0.89 6.77
N ARG A 56 -18.20 -0.85 6.48
CA ARG A 56 -17.35 -2.03 6.18
C ARG A 56 -16.03 -1.94 6.96
N PRO A 57 -16.04 -2.10 8.29
CA PRO A 57 -14.88 -1.78 9.14
C PRO A 57 -13.59 -2.53 8.77
N GLY A 58 -13.68 -3.79 8.32
CA GLY A 58 -12.51 -4.52 7.83
C GLY A 58 -11.91 -3.92 6.55
N ARG A 59 -12.75 -3.50 5.59
CA ARG A 59 -12.29 -2.81 4.37
C ARG A 59 -11.76 -1.43 4.70
N LEU A 60 -12.40 -0.70 5.60
CA LEU A 60 -11.91 0.58 6.12
C LEU A 60 -10.50 0.43 6.71
N ALA A 61 -10.29 -0.56 7.59
CA ALA A 61 -8.98 -0.81 8.19
C ALA A 61 -7.92 -1.14 7.14
N LEU A 62 -8.25 -1.94 6.11
CA LEU A 62 -7.35 -2.26 5.01
C LEU A 62 -6.97 -1.02 4.19
N ILE A 63 -7.97 -0.29 3.70
CA ILE A 63 -7.74 0.90 2.86
C ILE A 63 -6.99 1.96 3.66
N LEU A 64 -7.43 2.29 4.89
CA LEU A 64 -6.73 3.26 5.72
C LEU A 64 -5.28 2.85 6.00
N SER A 65 -5.03 1.57 6.32
CA SER A 65 -3.65 1.09 6.54
C SER A 65 -2.80 1.20 5.27
N HIS A 66 -3.38 0.93 4.10
CA HIS A 66 -2.71 1.10 2.80
C HIS A 66 -2.36 2.57 2.58
N GLU A 67 -3.32 3.48 2.75
CA GLU A 67 -3.11 4.92 2.55
C GLU A 67 -2.06 5.48 3.52
N VAL A 68 -2.09 5.09 4.79
CA VAL A 68 -1.05 5.43 5.77
C VAL A 68 0.33 4.91 5.33
N ALA A 69 0.39 3.72 4.72
CA ALA A 69 1.64 3.13 4.27
C ALA A 69 2.32 3.93 3.15
N HIS A 70 1.60 4.69 2.32
CA HIS A 70 2.23 5.61 1.37
C HIS A 70 3.07 6.69 2.08
N PHE A 71 2.60 7.19 3.23
CA PHE A 71 3.36 8.13 4.06
C PHE A 71 4.58 7.49 4.72
N ALA A 72 4.50 6.21 5.06
CA ALA A 72 5.65 5.45 5.57
C ALA A 72 6.68 5.19 4.46
N TRP A 73 6.24 4.72 3.29
CA TRP A 73 7.08 4.41 2.13
C TRP A 73 7.93 5.60 1.68
N THR A 74 7.35 6.81 1.68
CA THR A 74 8.06 8.04 1.31
C THR A 74 9.16 8.42 2.30
N ARG A 75 9.04 8.01 3.57
CA ARG A 75 10.02 8.23 4.63
C ARG A 75 11.11 7.17 4.68
N LEU A 76 10.95 6.04 4.00
CA LEU A 76 11.98 5.02 3.95
C LEU A 76 13.22 5.52 3.20
N GLY A 77 14.38 5.31 3.82
CA GLY A 77 15.67 5.51 3.17
C GLY A 77 15.84 4.62 1.94
N ASN A 78 16.69 5.05 1.01
CA ASN A 78 17.00 4.30 -0.21
C ASN A 78 17.42 2.83 0.06
N PRO A 79 18.27 2.51 1.06
CA PRO A 79 18.67 1.13 1.32
C PRO A 79 17.48 0.18 1.58
N LEU A 80 16.54 0.58 2.43
CA LEU A 80 15.35 -0.22 2.71
C LEU A 80 14.48 -0.39 1.46
N ARG A 81 14.20 0.71 0.75
CA ARG A 81 13.42 0.64 -0.50
C ARG A 81 14.06 -0.27 -1.53
N TRP A 82 15.39 -0.29 -1.62
CA TRP A 82 16.12 -1.14 -2.56
C TRP A 82 16.08 -2.60 -2.13
N SER A 83 16.24 -2.89 -0.84
CA SER A 83 16.12 -4.25 -0.33
C SER A 83 14.72 -4.85 -0.57
N TYR A 84 13.66 -4.03 -0.45
CA TYR A 84 12.30 -4.46 -0.79
C TYR A 84 12.14 -4.72 -2.30
N GLN A 85 12.72 -3.85 -3.14
CA GLN A 85 12.76 -4.08 -4.59
C GLN A 85 13.46 -5.39 -4.94
N THR A 86 14.56 -5.72 -4.27
CA THR A 86 15.28 -6.99 -4.47
C THR A 86 14.39 -8.19 -4.13
N LEU A 87 13.64 -8.12 -3.04
CA LEU A 87 12.66 -9.17 -2.68
C LEU A 87 11.62 -9.37 -3.80
N LEU A 88 10.99 -8.29 -4.25
CA LEU A 88 9.98 -8.36 -5.32
C LEU A 88 10.57 -8.81 -6.66
N ASP A 89 11.79 -8.39 -6.97
CA ASP A 89 12.49 -8.80 -8.18
C ASP A 89 12.76 -10.32 -8.18
N GLN A 90 13.12 -10.90 -7.02
CA GLN A 90 13.23 -12.35 -6.85
C GLN A 90 11.89 -13.07 -7.02
N GLU A 91 10.81 -12.54 -6.44
CA GLU A 91 9.45 -13.07 -6.62
C GLU A 91 9.05 -13.10 -8.11
N LEU A 92 9.30 -12.02 -8.84
CA LEU A 92 9.01 -11.94 -10.27
C LEU A 92 9.92 -12.82 -11.14
N ARG A 93 11.18 -13.07 -10.75
CA ARG A 93 12.04 -14.05 -11.45
C ARG A 93 11.53 -15.48 -11.28
N ARG A 94 10.92 -15.78 -10.14
CA ARG A 94 10.31 -17.08 -9.83
C ARG A 94 8.85 -17.17 -10.28
N SER A 95 8.36 -16.17 -11.01
CA SER A 95 6.97 -16.10 -11.50
C SER A 95 5.93 -16.29 -10.38
N VAL A 96 6.19 -15.75 -9.19
CA VAL A 96 5.25 -15.83 -8.06
C VAL A 96 3.94 -15.10 -8.42
N PRO A 97 2.80 -15.81 -8.48
CA PRO A 97 1.52 -15.22 -8.86
C PRO A 97 0.92 -14.40 -7.72
N GLY A 98 -0.14 -13.64 -8.02
CA GLY A 98 -0.96 -12.95 -7.05
C GLY A 98 -0.26 -11.80 -6.32
N GLU A 99 -1.04 -11.12 -5.47
CA GLU A 99 -0.62 -9.99 -4.63
C GLU A 99 -1.47 -9.90 -3.35
N LEU A 100 -1.16 -8.95 -2.47
CA LEU A 100 -1.87 -8.71 -1.20
C LEU A 100 -2.90 -7.56 -1.27
N GLY A 101 -3.12 -7.01 -2.45
CA GLY A 101 -4.18 -6.04 -2.70
C GLY A 101 -4.35 -5.76 -4.18
N TRP A 102 -5.51 -5.20 -4.52
CA TRP A 102 -5.85 -4.85 -5.89
C TRP A 102 -4.89 -3.82 -6.53
N PRO A 103 -4.45 -2.75 -5.82
CA PRO A 103 -3.53 -1.77 -6.40
C PRO A 103 -2.22 -2.39 -6.87
N SER A 104 -1.57 -3.21 -6.03
CA SER A 104 -0.33 -3.89 -6.41
C SER A 104 -0.56 -4.95 -7.48
N ALA A 105 -1.70 -5.65 -7.49
CA ALA A 105 -2.04 -6.61 -8.53
C ALA A 105 -2.13 -5.95 -9.91
N LEU A 106 -2.80 -4.79 -10.02
CA LEU A 106 -2.88 -4.02 -11.25
C LEU A 106 -1.51 -3.46 -11.67
N ALA A 107 -0.74 -2.92 -10.72
CA ALA A 107 0.58 -2.39 -11.02
C ALA A 107 1.53 -3.49 -11.51
N LYS A 108 1.48 -4.69 -10.92
CA LYS A 108 2.29 -5.86 -11.31
C LYS A 108 2.11 -6.25 -12.76
N GLN A 109 0.86 -6.21 -13.26
CA GLN A 109 0.54 -6.57 -14.65
C GLN A 109 1.22 -5.65 -15.68
N ARG A 110 1.56 -4.42 -15.29
CA ARG A 110 2.21 -3.44 -16.16
C ARG A 110 3.74 -3.56 -16.17
N VAL A 111 4.32 -4.27 -15.21
CA VAL A 111 5.79 -4.35 -15.04
C VAL A 111 6.40 -5.30 -16.05
N THR A 112 7.36 -4.80 -16.85
CA THR A 112 8.17 -5.63 -17.73
C THR A 112 9.54 -5.98 -17.12
N ARG A 113 10.26 -6.92 -17.75
CA ARG A 113 11.66 -7.21 -17.40
C ARG A 113 12.57 -5.99 -17.56
N ARG A 114 12.29 -5.11 -18.54
CA ARG A 114 13.06 -3.89 -18.77
C ARG A 114 12.85 -2.88 -17.64
N ASP A 115 11.62 -2.71 -17.18
CA ASP A 115 11.27 -1.81 -16.08
C ASP A 115 12.03 -2.13 -14.80
N ARG A 116 12.15 -3.42 -14.49
CA ARG A 116 12.91 -3.92 -13.34
C ARG A 116 14.40 -3.57 -13.45
N ARG A 117 15.01 -3.83 -14.60
CA ARG A 117 16.45 -3.55 -14.85
C ARG A 117 16.75 -2.05 -14.79
N MET A 118 15.90 -1.24 -15.40
CA MET A 118 16.06 0.21 -15.46
C MET A 118 15.54 0.94 -14.21
N ARG A 119 14.85 0.23 -13.32
CA ARG A 119 14.17 0.81 -12.16
C ARG A 119 13.24 1.95 -12.55
N SER A 120 12.46 1.72 -13.61
CA SER A 120 11.59 2.70 -14.23
C SER A 120 10.53 3.24 -13.26
N ARG A 121 9.77 4.24 -13.69
CA ARG A 121 8.63 4.74 -12.91
C ARG A 121 7.62 3.63 -12.61
N VAL A 122 7.27 2.83 -13.62
CA VAL A 122 6.34 1.68 -13.49
C VAL A 122 6.83 0.69 -12.43
N TRP A 123 8.13 0.37 -12.42
CA TRP A 123 8.71 -0.50 -11.39
C TRP A 123 8.59 0.09 -9.98
N ARG A 124 8.88 1.39 -9.84
CA ARG A 124 8.82 2.10 -8.55
C ARG A 124 7.39 2.20 -8.02
N ASP A 125 6.42 2.43 -8.90
CA ASP A 125 5.00 2.47 -8.53
C ASP A 125 4.54 1.08 -8.06
N TYR A 126 4.79 0.01 -8.83
CA TYR A 126 4.49 -1.36 -8.38
C TYR A 126 5.15 -1.71 -7.04
N THR A 127 6.40 -1.32 -6.85
CA THR A 127 7.10 -1.56 -5.58
C THR A 127 6.40 -0.85 -4.42
N ALA A 128 6.00 0.41 -4.62
CA ALA A 128 5.30 1.20 -3.61
C ALA A 128 3.94 0.58 -3.27
N GLU A 129 3.13 0.24 -4.28
CA GLU A 129 1.83 -0.41 -4.08
C GLU A 129 1.98 -1.75 -3.36
N SER A 130 2.93 -2.58 -3.79
CA SER A 130 3.20 -3.89 -3.18
C SER A 130 3.63 -3.75 -1.72
N PHE A 131 4.41 -2.72 -1.39
CA PHE A 131 4.76 -2.39 0.00
C PHE A 131 3.52 -2.00 0.81
N CYS A 132 2.68 -1.11 0.28
CA CYS A 132 1.51 -0.58 0.98
C CYS A 132 0.45 -1.66 1.21
N ASP A 133 0.20 -2.52 0.22
CA ASP A 133 -0.67 -3.69 0.37
C ASP A 133 -0.13 -4.70 1.39
N THR A 134 1.18 -4.93 1.41
CA THR A 134 1.80 -5.79 2.41
C THR A 134 1.70 -5.19 3.81
N PHE A 135 1.88 -3.88 3.95
CA PHE A 135 1.69 -3.17 5.22
C PHE A 135 0.24 -3.29 5.70
N ALA A 136 -0.74 -3.07 4.83
CA ALA A 136 -2.16 -3.19 5.14
C ALA A 136 -2.54 -4.62 5.58
N TRP A 137 -2.01 -5.63 4.89
CA TRP A 137 -2.16 -7.04 5.29
C TRP A 137 -1.59 -7.32 6.68
N LEU A 138 -0.49 -6.66 7.06
CA LEU A 138 0.16 -6.86 8.36
C LEU A 138 -0.55 -6.12 9.51
N CYS A 139 -1.10 -4.93 9.25
CA CYS A 139 -1.48 -3.97 10.30
C CYS A 139 -3.00 -3.75 10.45
N SER A 140 -3.81 -4.14 9.46
CA SER A 140 -5.26 -3.88 9.49
C SER A 140 -6.05 -4.73 10.49
N GLY A 141 -5.44 -5.76 11.07
CA GLY A 141 -6.12 -6.75 11.92
C GLY A 141 -7.08 -7.69 11.17
N VAL A 142 -7.24 -7.54 9.86
CA VAL A 142 -8.08 -8.41 9.05
C VAL A 142 -7.44 -9.80 8.92
N ARG A 143 -8.22 -10.87 9.11
CA ARG A 143 -7.70 -12.24 9.06
C ARG A 143 -7.66 -12.84 7.65
N ARG A 144 -8.63 -12.47 6.80
CA ARG A 144 -8.79 -12.96 5.42
C ARG A 144 -9.43 -11.87 4.57
N HIS A 145 -9.01 -11.77 3.31
CA HIS A 145 -9.61 -10.88 2.32
C HIS A 145 -9.58 -11.58 0.95
N ALA A 146 -10.63 -11.41 0.14
CA ALA A 146 -10.74 -12.08 -1.16
C ALA A 146 -9.62 -11.66 -2.13
N ASP A 147 -9.16 -10.41 -2.03
CA ASP A 147 -8.11 -9.88 -2.90
C ASP A 147 -6.71 -10.41 -2.57
N TRP A 148 -6.56 -11.17 -1.48
CA TRP A 148 -5.28 -11.75 -1.10
C TRP A 148 -5.02 -13.04 -1.85
N THR A 149 -4.34 -12.89 -2.97
CA THR A 149 -4.02 -13.98 -3.90
C THR A 149 -2.55 -14.41 -3.83
N LEU A 150 -1.69 -13.64 -3.14
CA LEU A 150 -0.28 -13.96 -2.97
C LEU A 150 -0.11 -15.31 -2.23
N PRO A 151 0.70 -16.26 -2.72
CA PRO A 151 0.94 -17.54 -2.04
C PRO A 151 1.57 -17.39 -0.66
N ASP A 152 1.27 -18.32 0.25
CA ASP A 152 1.71 -18.24 1.65
C ASP A 152 3.24 -18.20 1.83
N ALA A 153 4.00 -18.87 0.97
CA ALA A 153 5.46 -18.80 0.99
C ALA A 153 5.98 -17.37 0.75
N ALA A 154 5.40 -16.66 -0.22
CA ALA A 154 5.76 -15.27 -0.50
C ALA A 154 5.27 -14.33 0.62
N ARG A 155 4.07 -14.56 1.17
CA ARG A 155 3.58 -13.84 2.36
C ARG A 155 4.54 -13.95 3.55
N ARG A 156 5.07 -15.15 3.80
CA ARG A 156 6.08 -15.39 4.86
C ARG A 156 7.36 -14.59 4.59
N ASN A 157 7.84 -14.57 3.35
CA ASN A 157 9.05 -13.82 2.97
C ASN A 157 8.86 -12.31 3.16
N ARG A 158 7.72 -11.76 2.70
CA ARG A 158 7.40 -10.34 2.88
C ARG A 158 7.26 -9.97 4.37
N ARG A 159 6.59 -10.80 5.17
CA ARG A 159 6.52 -10.62 6.63
C ARG A 159 7.91 -10.64 7.27
N ALA A 160 8.77 -11.58 6.86
CA ALA A 160 10.14 -11.67 7.36
C ALA A 160 10.94 -10.41 7.04
N TRP A 161 10.81 -9.86 5.83
CA TRP A 161 11.43 -8.60 5.45
C TRP A 161 10.94 -7.41 6.30
N PHE A 162 9.64 -7.33 6.56
CA PHE A 162 9.07 -6.28 7.43
C PHE A 162 9.56 -6.39 8.89
N ARG A 163 9.82 -7.62 9.37
CA ARG A 163 10.42 -7.85 10.69
C ARG A 163 11.88 -7.43 10.73
N SER A 164 12.68 -7.84 9.74
CA SER A 164 14.11 -7.54 9.70
C SER A 164 14.42 -6.07 9.40
N SER A 165 13.53 -5.35 8.72
CA SER A 165 13.65 -3.91 8.50
C SER A 165 13.36 -3.06 9.73
N GLY A 166 12.84 -3.65 10.82
CA GLY A 166 12.48 -2.95 12.05
C GLY A 166 11.12 -2.24 12.02
N LEU A 167 10.42 -2.20 10.86
CA LEU A 167 9.15 -1.50 10.70
C LEU A 167 7.99 -2.12 11.50
N LEU A 168 8.03 -3.43 11.76
CA LEU A 168 7.04 -4.10 12.61
C LEU A 168 7.32 -4.00 14.11
N ARG A 169 8.51 -3.56 14.55
CA ARG A 169 8.77 -3.34 15.99
C ARG A 169 8.13 -2.05 16.49
N THR A 170 7.78 -1.14 15.57
CA THR A 170 7.15 0.16 15.86
C THR A 170 5.63 0.16 15.73
N LEU A 171 5.03 -0.97 15.32
CA LEU A 171 3.58 -1.08 15.11
C LEU A 171 3.02 -2.08 16.14
N PRO A 172 2.04 -1.69 16.97
CA PRO A 172 1.40 -2.63 17.87
C PRO A 172 0.69 -3.71 17.05
N VAL A 173 0.88 -4.97 17.49
CA VAL A 173 0.21 -6.16 16.93
C VAL A 173 -1.23 -6.22 17.44
#